data_AF-A0A1I8MZ04-F1
#
_entry.id   AF-A0A1I8MZ04-F1
#
_cell.length_a   1.000
_cell.length_b   1.000
_cell.length_c   1.000
_cell.angle_alpha   90.00
_cell.angle_beta   90.00
_cell.angle_gamma   90.00
#
_symmetry.space_group_name_H-M   'P 1'
#
loop_
_entity.id
_entity.type
_entity.pdbx_description
1 polymer ?
#
loop_
_entity_poly.entity_id
_entity_poly.type
_entity_poly.pdbx_seq_one_letter_code
_entity_poly.pdbx_strand_id
1 'polypeptide(L)'
;MSLNPNGYKLSEKTGKLTAFELLPTTQTALPETREFLLKVIDVLLDFVKATNDRQEKVLDFHHPEDMKRLLDLEVPDRAVNLQQLIEDCATTLKYQVKT
;
A
#
# COMPACT_ATOMS: atom_id res chain seq x y z
N MET A 1 -6.85 7.06 14.25
CA MET A 1 -7.67 6.39 13.20
C MET A 1 -6.83 5.32 12.52
N SER A 2 -7.26 4.06 12.51
CA SER A 2 -6.56 2.99 11.79
C SER A 2 -6.48 3.33 10.30
N LEU A 3 -5.33 3.07 9.66
CA LEU A 3 -5.14 3.19 8.22
C LEU A 3 -6.34 2.58 7.46
N ASN A 4 -6.85 3.31 6.46
CA ASN A 4 -7.88 2.82 5.55
C ASN A 4 -7.22 2.43 4.23
N PRO A 5 -7.03 1.13 3.93
CA PRO A 5 -6.35 0.71 2.70
C PRO A 5 -6.99 1.26 1.43
N ASN A 6 -8.31 1.35 1.40
CA ASN A 6 -9.06 1.87 0.26
C ASN A 6 -9.10 3.41 0.19
N GLY A 7 -8.47 4.12 1.13
CA GLY A 7 -8.42 5.58 1.18
C GLY A 7 -7.37 6.19 0.23
N TYR A 8 -6.41 5.39 -0.22
CA TYR A 8 -5.29 5.85 -1.04
C TYR A 8 -5.56 5.55 -2.51
N LYS A 9 -5.95 6.57 -3.27
CA LYS A 9 -6.28 6.43 -4.69
C LYS A 9 -5.24 7.12 -5.58
N LEU A 10 -4.76 6.37 -6.56
CA LEU A 10 -4.05 6.89 -7.72
C LEU A 10 -5.07 7.44 -8.73
N SER A 11 -4.60 8.24 -9.68
CA SER A 11 -5.38 8.59 -10.86
C SER A 11 -5.82 7.34 -11.61
N GLU A 12 -6.96 7.39 -12.30
CA GLU A 12 -7.50 6.23 -13.03
C GLU A 12 -6.50 5.68 -14.05
N LYS A 13 -5.72 6.59 -14.68
CA LYS A 13 -4.64 6.22 -15.60
C LYS A 13 -3.55 5.43 -14.87
N THR A 14 -2.95 6.00 -13.84
CA THR A 14 -1.80 5.39 -13.14
C THR A 14 -2.20 4.14 -12.38
N GLY A 15 -3.38 4.11 -11.77
CA GLY A 15 -3.85 2.97 -11.00
C GLY A 15 -4.03 1.67 -11.81
N LYS A 16 -4.28 1.77 -13.12
CA LYS A 16 -4.42 0.61 -14.02
C LYS A 16 -3.10 0.08 -14.57
N LEU A 17 -2.00 0.82 -14.40
CA LEU A 17 -0.67 0.40 -14.84
C LEU A 17 -0.10 -0.71 -13.97
N THR A 18 0.99 -1.33 -14.38
CA THR A 18 1.78 -2.27 -13.57
C THR A 18 3.19 -1.70 -13.33
N ALA A 19 4.04 -2.44 -12.63
CA ALA A 19 5.42 -2.03 -12.38
C ALA A 19 6.26 -1.87 -13.67
N PHE A 20 5.89 -2.52 -14.77
CA PHE A 20 6.61 -2.40 -16.06
C PHE A 20 6.40 -1.05 -16.74
N GLU A 21 5.32 -0.34 -16.42
CA GLU A 21 5.03 1.00 -16.92
C GLU A 21 5.61 2.10 -16.03
N LEU A 22 6.51 1.76 -15.11
CA LEU A 22 7.31 2.72 -14.34
C LEU A 22 8.74 2.82 -14.88
N LEU A 23 9.49 3.80 -14.38
CA LEU A 23 10.93 3.89 -14.62
C LEU A 23 11.68 2.73 -13.93
N PRO A 24 12.77 2.22 -14.51
CA PRO A 24 13.40 2.65 -15.76
C PRO A 24 12.83 1.98 -17.03
N THR A 25 11.95 1.00 -16.89
CA THR A 25 11.43 0.18 -18.00
C THR A 25 10.72 1.03 -19.06
N THR A 26 9.90 1.98 -18.63
CA THR A 26 9.23 2.94 -19.54
C THR A 26 9.83 4.33 -19.37
N GLN A 27 10.69 4.75 -20.30
CA GLN A 27 11.49 5.99 -20.18
C GLN A 27 10.64 7.28 -20.09
N THR A 28 9.42 7.27 -20.60
CA THR A 28 8.50 8.43 -20.55
C THR A 28 7.61 8.46 -19.31
N ALA A 29 7.71 7.46 -18.41
CA ALA A 29 6.81 7.27 -17.28
C ALA A 29 7.19 8.03 -16.00
N LEU A 30 7.93 9.13 -16.12
CA LEU A 30 8.31 9.94 -14.97
C LEU A 30 7.09 10.46 -14.18
N PRO A 31 6.01 10.97 -14.81
CA PRO A 31 4.83 11.43 -14.08
C PRO A 31 4.17 10.32 -13.25
N GLU A 32 3.96 9.14 -13.85
CA GLU A 32 3.31 7.99 -13.23
C GLU A 32 4.17 7.39 -12.11
N THR A 33 5.48 7.30 -12.34
CA THR A 33 6.45 6.87 -11.31
C THR A 33 6.42 7.82 -10.11
N ARG A 34 6.40 9.13 -10.37
CA ARG A 34 6.34 10.13 -9.30
C ARG A 34 5.03 10.04 -8.53
N GLU A 35 3.90 9.91 -9.22
CA GLU A 35 2.59 9.78 -8.59
C GLU A 35 2.51 8.54 -7.69
N PHE A 36 2.94 7.38 -8.20
CA PHE A 36 2.98 6.13 -7.45
C PHE A 36 3.82 6.27 -6.18
N LEU A 37 5.05 6.76 -6.28
CA LEU A 37 5.94 6.92 -5.14
C LEU A 37 5.41 7.92 -4.11
N LEU A 38 4.83 9.04 -4.55
CA LEU A 38 4.20 9.99 -3.63
C LEU A 38 3.02 9.36 -2.90
N LYS A 39 2.23 8.51 -3.57
CA LYS A 39 1.12 7.81 -2.92
C LYS A 39 1.61 6.80 -1.88
N VAL A 40 2.72 6.12 -2.12
CA VAL A 40 3.39 5.29 -1.10
C VAL A 40 3.82 6.14 0.09
N ILE A 41 4.39 7.33 -0.16
CA ILE A 41 4.79 8.25 0.91
C ILE A 41 3.59 8.71 1.74
N ASP A 42 2.44 9.01 1.12
CA ASP A 42 1.21 9.36 1.85
C ASP A 42 0.81 8.25 2.85
N VAL A 43 0.83 7.00 2.40
CA VAL A 43 0.55 5.81 3.24
C VAL A 43 1.52 5.75 4.43
N LEU A 44 2.82 5.95 4.18
CA LEU A 44 3.85 5.93 5.22
C LEU A 44 3.68 7.06 6.23
N LEU A 45 3.37 8.28 5.77
CA LEU A 45 3.19 9.44 6.65
C LEU A 45 1.97 9.27 7.56
N ASP A 46 0.87 8.73 7.04
CA ASP A 46 -0.30 8.40 7.85
C ASP A 46 0.01 7.32 8.89
N PHE A 47 0.81 6.31 8.53
CA PHE A 47 1.27 5.30 9.49
C PHE A 47 2.16 5.90 10.58
N VAL A 48 3.09 6.79 10.24
CA VAL A 48 3.92 7.52 11.22
C VAL A 48 3.03 8.31 12.17
N LYS A 49 2.02 9.02 11.66
CA LYS A 49 1.06 9.75 12.49
C LYS A 49 0.30 8.81 13.43
N ALA A 50 -0.21 7.69 12.92
CA ALA A 50 -0.93 6.69 13.72
C ALA A 50 -0.06 6.05 14.80
N THR A 51 1.22 5.79 14.51
CA THR A 51 2.19 5.23 15.47
C THR A 51 2.45 6.16 16.65
N ASN A 52 2.28 7.47 16.46
CA ASN A 52 2.48 8.47 17.51
C ASN A 52 1.18 8.88 18.23
N ASP A 53 0.02 8.32 17.85
CA ASP A 53 -1.27 8.58 18.49
C ASP A 53 -1.52 7.55 19.61
N ARG A 54 -1.59 8.00 20.86
CA ARG A 54 -1.83 7.12 22.02
C ARG A 54 -3.23 6.49 22.03
N GLN A 55 -4.16 7.02 21.24
CA GLN A 55 -5.50 6.46 21.10
C GLN A 55 -5.55 5.30 20.09
N GLU A 56 -4.47 5.08 19.32
CA GLU A 56 -4.36 3.95 18.40
C GLU A 56 -4.03 2.64 19.12
N LYS A 57 -4.51 1.53 18.56
CA LYS A 57 -4.09 0.20 19.01
C LYS A 57 -2.61 -0.01 18.66
N VAL A 58 -1.84 -0.60 19.58
CA VAL A 58 -0.47 -1.06 19.31
C VAL A 58 -0.44 -2.13 18.20
N LEU A 59 -1.42 -3.03 18.21
CA LEU A 59 -1.60 -4.09 17.24
C LEU A 59 -3.10 -4.42 17.13
N ASP A 60 -3.59 -4.61 15.91
CA ASP A 60 -4.86 -5.28 15.67
C ASP A 60 -4.56 -6.76 15.44
N PHE A 61 -4.67 -7.57 16.50
CA PHE A 61 -4.19 -8.95 16.49
C PHE A 61 -5.14 -9.88 15.73
N HIS A 62 -4.56 -10.74 14.89
CA HIS A 62 -5.25 -11.80 14.15
C HIS A 62 -4.41 -13.09 14.19
N HIS A 63 -5.08 -14.25 14.17
CA HIS A 63 -4.37 -15.53 14.08
C HIS A 63 -3.75 -15.73 12.69
N PRO A 64 -2.71 -16.57 12.55
CA PRO A 64 -2.03 -16.77 11.26
C PRO A 64 -2.94 -17.11 10.08
N GLU A 65 -3.97 -17.93 10.29
CA GLU A 65 -4.91 -18.32 9.23
C GLU A 65 -5.81 -17.15 8.79
N ASP A 66 -6.16 -16.24 9.70
CA ASP A 66 -6.89 -15.02 9.37
C ASP A 66 -5.97 -14.02 8.67
N MET A 67 -4.71 -13.91 9.10
CA MET A 67 -3.71 -13.04 8.46
C MET A 67 -3.42 -13.41 7.02
N LYS A 68 -3.29 -14.71 6.71
CA LYS A 68 -3.11 -15.17 5.32
C LYS A 68 -4.24 -14.69 4.41
N ARG A 69 -5.48 -14.69 4.90
CA ARG A 69 -6.65 -14.22 4.14
C ARG A 69 -6.71 -12.70 4.03
N LEU A 70 -6.28 -11.99 5.07
CA LEU A 70 -6.32 -10.53 5.12
C LEU A 70 -5.21 -9.86 4.31
N LEU A 71 -4.03 -10.50 4.21
CA LEU A 71 -2.88 -9.94 3.50
C LEU A 71 -2.73 -10.44 2.06
N ASP A 72 -3.43 -11.52 1.68
CA ASP A 72 -3.25 -12.23 0.40
C ASP A 72 -1.77 -12.36 -0.02
N LEU A 73 -1.06 -13.28 0.65
CA LEU A 73 0.39 -13.44 0.48
C LEU A 73 0.78 -14.33 -0.72
N GLU A 74 -0.19 -14.71 -1.56
CA GLU A 74 0.12 -15.47 -2.78
C GLU A 74 0.87 -14.59 -3.77
N VAL A 75 1.94 -15.14 -4.37
CA VAL A 75 2.71 -14.41 -5.39
C VAL A 75 2.15 -14.80 -6.76
N PRO A 76 1.43 -13.91 -7.47
CA PRO A 76 0.84 -14.24 -8.75
C PRO A 76 1.89 -14.30 -9.86
N ASP A 77 1.63 -15.11 -10.89
CA ASP A 77 2.48 -15.20 -12.10
C ASP A 77 2.50 -13.90 -12.91
N ARG A 78 1.49 -13.04 -12.72
CA ARG A 78 1.32 -11.77 -13.44
C ARG A 78 1.43 -10.60 -12.48
N ALA A 79 2.01 -9.51 -12.97
CA ALA A 79 2.06 -8.27 -12.22
C ALA A 79 0.63 -7.78 -11.90
N VAL A 80 0.43 -7.37 -10.64
CA VAL A 80 -0.77 -6.66 -10.22
C VAL A 80 -0.70 -5.19 -10.66
N ASN A 81 -1.85 -4.52 -10.63
CA ASN A 81 -1.90 -3.11 -10.96
C ASN A 81 -1.35 -2.23 -9.81
N LEU A 82 -0.92 -1.01 -10.12
CA LEU A 82 -0.31 -0.11 -9.13
C LEU A 82 -1.28 0.28 -8.03
N GLN A 83 -2.59 0.36 -8.31
CA GLN A 83 -3.59 0.65 -7.28
C GLN A 83 -3.65 -0.46 -6.23
N GLN A 84 -3.58 -1.72 -6.63
CA GLN A 84 -3.53 -2.87 -5.75
C GLN A 84 -2.29 -2.80 -4.86
N LEU A 85 -1.11 -2.51 -5.41
CA LEU A 85 0.12 -2.38 -4.62
C LEU A 85 0.02 -1.31 -3.52
N ILE A 86 -0.65 -0.18 -3.79
CA ILE A 86 -0.91 0.85 -2.77
C ILE A 86 -1.82 0.31 -1.66
N GLU A 87 -2.88 -0.42 -2.04
CA GLU A 87 -3.81 -1.05 -1.09
C GLU A 87 -3.11 -2.13 -0.26
N ASP A 88 -2.20 -2.90 -0.87
CA ASP A 88 -1.38 -3.92 -0.19
C ASP A 88 -0.41 -3.28 0.80
N CYS A 89 0.26 -2.17 0.42
CA CYS A 89 1.11 -1.40 1.34
C CYS A 89 0.32 -0.93 2.56
N ALA A 90 -0.83 -0.29 2.34
CA ALA A 90 -1.65 0.22 3.44
C ALA A 90 -2.23 -0.91 4.32
N THR A 91 -2.61 -2.03 3.71
CA THR A 91 -3.09 -3.23 4.41
C THR A 91 -2.00 -3.86 5.27
N THR A 92 -0.77 -3.97 4.73
CA THR A 92 0.39 -4.47 5.46
C THR A 92 0.67 -3.61 6.70
N LEU A 93 0.71 -2.28 6.56
CA LEU A 93 0.95 -1.37 7.69
C LEU A 93 -0.21 -1.33 8.69
N LYS A 94 -1.45 -1.61 8.25
CA LYS A 94 -2.62 -1.68 9.14
C LYS A 94 -2.52 -2.84 10.14
N TYR A 95 -2.00 -3.98 9.69
CA TYR A 95 -1.96 -5.22 10.48
C TYR A 95 -0.61 -5.49 11.16
N GLN A 96 0.43 -4.71 10.88
CA GLN A 96 1.70 -4.84 11.60
C GLN A 96 1.63 -4.30 13.05
N VAL A 97 2.62 -4.67 13.85
CA VAL A 97 2.88 -4.06 15.15
C VAL A 97 3.40 -2.64 14.96
N LYS A 98 2.84 -1.68 15.69
CA LYS A 98 3.37 -0.31 15.78
C LYS A 98 4.48 -0.29 16.85
N THR A 99 5.74 -0.44 16.42
CA THR A 99 6.93 -0.56 17.28
C THR A 99 7.46 0.77 17.80
#